data_AF-A0A9D8JU79-F1
#
_entry.id   AF-A0A9D8JU79-F1
#
_cell.length_a   1.000
_cell.length_b   1.000
_cell.length_c   1.000
_cell.angle_alpha   90.00
_cell.angle_beta   90.00
_cell.angle_gamma   90.00
#
_symmetry.space_group_name_H-M   'P 1'
#
loop_
_entity.id
_entity.type
_entity.pdbx_description
1 polymer ?
#
loop_
_entity_poly.entity_id
_entity_poly.type
_entity_poly.pdbx_seq_one_letter_code
_entity_poly.pdbx_strand_id
1 'polypeptide(L)'
;MSQPFLSTIATTFSATFNRLRSIQSTNPELTPENWCQAQPCVTIKLAAKEIILTQPSSTVFVYSLGVLTTGVGLNFLWRQGHEASRMWWGIAMVLWGIGALLAGTSYQAFGYQIKCAGQKTCAWTSWWEVIYLMFQQVSMDALLVAVAYSCATAVWRQALLGYALAGAVIYVSMTFIGAIIPVKSLITFELMVGVSTPICLFVLGLNSWRYYTYNTSMDLALTVAWVLLLAAMLAYWLYDKSDLTARLWAKGKGVWFSQNDVLHIGLILWMIYIAIVLTTRINDYPA
;
A
#
# COMPACT_ATOMS: atom_id res chain seq x y z
N MET A 1 2.57 12.93 39.04
CA MET A 1 3.22 11.75 38.41
C MET A 1 4.72 11.93 38.50
N SER A 2 5.44 11.00 39.13
CA SER A 2 6.88 11.13 39.38
C SER A 2 7.71 10.85 38.12
N GLN A 3 8.73 11.66 37.86
CA GLN A 3 9.70 11.50 36.75
C GLN A 3 10.23 10.06 36.52
N PRO A 4 10.51 9.23 37.56
CA PRO A 4 10.95 7.85 37.34
C PRO A 4 9.91 6.95 36.64
N PHE A 5 8.60 7.19 36.85
CA PHE A 5 7.55 6.40 36.20
C PHE A 5 7.47 6.66 34.70
N LEU A 6 7.57 7.93 34.30
CA LEU A 6 7.60 8.33 32.88
C LEU A 6 8.86 7.81 32.17
N SER A 7 10.00 7.80 32.87
CA SER A 7 11.26 7.26 32.32
C SER A 7 11.18 5.75 32.06
N THR A 8 10.54 4.99 32.95
CA THR A 8 10.37 3.53 32.78
C THR A 8 9.39 3.20 31.66
N ILE A 9 8.28 3.95 31.54
CA ILE A 9 7.33 3.76 30.44
C ILE A 9 8.01 4.06 29.09
N ALA A 10 8.77 5.15 29.00
CA ALA A 10 9.46 5.54 27.77
C ALA A 10 10.49 4.50 27.32
N THR A 11 11.27 3.93 28.26
CA THR A 11 12.26 2.89 27.94
C THR A 11 11.61 1.57 27.55
N THR A 12 10.55 1.12 28.24
CA THR A 12 9.81 -0.09 27.87
C THR A 12 9.11 0.05 26.51
N PHE A 13 8.53 1.23 26.23
CA PHE A 13 7.91 1.51 24.95
C PHE A 13 8.94 1.53 23.81
N SER A 14 10.05 2.24 23.98
CA SER A 14 11.15 2.26 23.00
C SER A 14 11.74 0.87 22.76
N ALA A 15 11.95 0.09 23.83
CA ALA A 15 12.44 -1.28 23.71
C ALA A 15 11.47 -2.15 22.89
N THR A 16 10.16 -2.01 23.11
CA THR A 16 9.14 -2.77 22.39
C THR A 16 9.13 -2.44 20.89
N PHE A 17 9.21 -1.16 20.52
CA PHE A 17 9.29 -0.75 19.12
C PHE A 17 10.59 -1.20 18.44
N ASN A 18 11.68 -1.30 19.20
CA ASN A 18 12.96 -1.79 18.68
C ASN A 18 12.97 -3.33 18.46
N ARG A 19 12.07 -4.09 19.09
CA ARG A 19 11.98 -5.55 18.87
C ARG A 19 11.70 -5.93 17.43
N LEU A 20 11.01 -5.08 16.66
CA LEU A 20 10.75 -5.34 15.25
C LEU A 20 12.04 -5.56 14.43
N ARG A 21 13.14 -4.91 14.83
CA ARG A 21 14.47 -5.09 14.20
C ARG A 21 15.08 -6.46 14.45
N SER A 22 14.55 -7.27 15.38
CA SER A 22 15.04 -8.62 15.61
C SER A 22 14.66 -9.59 14.48
N ILE A 23 13.68 -9.25 13.65
CA ILE A 23 13.34 -10.04 12.46
C ILE A 23 14.43 -9.80 11.41
N GLN A 24 15.32 -10.78 11.25
CA GLN A 24 16.42 -10.70 10.31
C GLN A 24 15.97 -10.88 8.86
N SER A 25 16.68 -10.22 7.94
CA SER A 25 16.51 -10.38 6.50
C SER A 25 16.44 -11.85 6.08
N THR A 26 15.65 -12.15 5.05
CA THR A 26 15.58 -13.49 4.44
C THR A 26 16.88 -13.90 3.80
N ASN A 27 17.69 -12.94 3.35
CA ASN A 27 19.06 -13.18 2.96
C ASN A 27 19.96 -12.89 4.18
N PRO A 28 20.47 -13.93 4.87
CA PRO A 28 21.33 -13.77 6.04
C PRO A 28 22.69 -13.14 5.69
N GLU A 29 23.09 -13.17 4.42
CA GLU A 29 24.32 -12.55 3.95
C GLU A 29 24.15 -11.05 3.65
N LEU A 30 22.92 -10.50 3.70
CA LEU A 30 22.69 -9.09 3.42
C LEU A 30 23.14 -8.23 4.61
N THR A 31 24.24 -7.52 4.42
CA THR A 31 24.86 -6.62 5.39
C THR A 31 24.86 -5.19 4.86
N PRO A 32 25.14 -4.17 5.71
CA PRO A 32 25.28 -2.80 5.25
C PRO A 32 26.34 -2.64 4.15
N GLU A 33 27.41 -3.44 4.18
CA GLU A 33 28.55 -3.34 3.26
C GLU A 33 28.22 -3.84 1.85
N ASN A 34 27.37 -4.87 1.73
CA ASN A 34 27.00 -5.44 0.43
C ASN A 34 25.60 -5.03 -0.06
N TRP A 35 24.87 -4.21 0.69
CA TRP A 35 23.53 -3.74 0.36
C TRP A 35 23.40 -3.20 -1.08
N CYS A 36 24.36 -2.38 -1.50
CA CYS A 36 24.37 -1.75 -2.83
C CYS A 36 24.92 -2.66 -3.95
N GLN A 37 25.35 -3.88 -3.62
CA GLN A 37 25.66 -4.90 -4.63
C GLN A 37 24.38 -5.65 -5.05
N ALA A 38 23.42 -5.78 -4.13
CA ALA A 38 22.15 -6.45 -4.39
C ALA A 38 21.18 -5.60 -5.23
N GLN A 39 21.33 -4.28 -5.23
CA GLN A 39 20.41 -3.34 -5.88
C GLN A 39 21.10 -1.98 -6.14
N PRO A 40 20.63 -1.17 -7.09
CA PRO A 40 21.19 0.14 -7.35
C PRO A 40 21.05 1.08 -6.15
N CYS A 41 22.14 1.80 -5.90
CA CYS A 41 22.22 2.85 -4.91
C CYS A 41 22.83 4.10 -5.53
N VAL A 42 22.40 5.27 -5.05
CA VAL A 42 23.03 6.57 -5.34
C VAL A 42 23.31 7.26 -4.02
N THR A 43 24.55 7.71 -3.81
CA THR A 43 24.88 8.49 -2.62
C THR A 43 24.62 9.96 -2.89
N ILE A 44 23.73 10.55 -2.09
CA ILE A 44 23.38 11.97 -2.14
C ILE A 44 24.04 12.65 -0.94
N LYS A 45 24.85 13.69 -1.21
CA LYS A 45 25.45 14.52 -0.16
C LYS A 45 24.57 15.72 0.10
N LEU A 46 24.00 15.80 1.30
CA LEU A 46 23.19 16.93 1.76
C LEU A 46 23.95 17.62 2.89
N ALA A 47 24.63 18.72 2.55
CA ALA A 47 25.56 19.42 3.44
C ALA A 47 26.61 18.45 4.03
N ALA A 48 26.63 18.29 5.35
CA ALA A 48 27.56 17.41 6.05
C ALA A 48 27.09 15.95 6.19
N LYS A 49 25.93 15.58 5.64
CA LYS A 49 25.36 14.23 5.76
C LYS A 49 25.35 13.51 4.41
N GLU A 50 25.76 12.24 4.43
CA GLU A 50 25.64 11.34 3.29
C GLU A 50 24.39 10.47 3.46
N ILE A 51 23.54 10.46 2.43
CA ILE A 51 22.32 9.66 2.38
C ILE A 51 22.39 8.76 1.14
N ILE A 52 22.30 7.46 1.36
CA ILE A 52 22.20 6.45 0.29
C ILE A 52 20.73 6.35 -0.15
N LEU A 53 20.43 6.80 -1.36
CA LEU A 53 19.14 6.57 -2.02
C LEU A 53 19.17 5.19 -2.69
N THR A 54 18.25 4.31 -2.30
CA THR A 54 18.16 2.95 -2.84
C THR A 54 17.09 2.88 -3.93
N GLN A 55 17.29 2.06 -4.96
CA GLN A 55 16.37 1.91 -6.11
C GLN A 55 15.83 3.24 -6.69
N PRO A 56 16.68 4.16 -7.19
CA PRO A 56 16.26 5.52 -7.53
C PRO A 56 15.10 5.60 -8.54
N SER A 57 15.11 4.77 -9.59
CA SER A 57 14.02 4.70 -10.57
C SER A 57 12.70 4.27 -9.91
N SER A 58 12.75 3.22 -9.10
CA SER A 58 11.60 2.71 -8.36
C SER A 58 11.06 3.72 -7.34
N THR A 59 11.95 4.49 -6.69
CA THR A 59 11.56 5.61 -5.82
C THR A 59 10.75 6.66 -6.57
N VAL A 60 11.14 7.02 -7.80
CA VAL A 60 10.38 7.99 -8.59
C VAL A 60 8.97 7.49 -8.87
N PHE A 61 8.82 6.22 -9.28
CA PHE A 61 7.49 5.67 -9.60
C PHE A 61 6.56 5.62 -8.37
N VAL A 62 7.04 5.10 -7.24
CA VAL A 62 6.20 4.96 -6.04
C VAL A 62 5.85 6.31 -5.39
N TYR A 63 6.76 7.30 -5.40
CA TYR A 63 6.45 8.64 -4.90
C TYR A 63 5.48 9.35 -5.85
N SER A 64 5.66 9.22 -7.17
CA SER A 64 4.71 9.77 -8.15
C SER A 64 3.32 9.15 -7.98
N LEU A 65 3.25 7.83 -7.76
CA LEU A 65 2.01 7.15 -7.42
C LEU A 65 1.41 7.73 -6.14
N GLY A 66 2.16 7.82 -5.04
CA GLY A 66 1.67 8.34 -3.77
C GLY A 66 1.11 9.76 -3.87
N VAL A 67 1.79 10.66 -4.57
CA VAL A 67 1.33 12.03 -4.83
C VAL A 67 0.08 12.04 -5.70
N LEU A 68 0.08 11.28 -6.81
CA LEU A 68 -1.06 11.19 -7.72
C LEU A 68 -2.30 10.65 -7.00
N THR A 69 -2.19 9.52 -6.32
CA THR A 69 -3.28 8.88 -5.58
C THR A 69 -3.84 9.83 -4.51
N THR A 70 -2.97 10.52 -3.76
CA THR A 70 -3.42 11.52 -2.79
C THR A 70 -4.16 12.67 -3.48
N GLY A 71 -3.63 13.18 -4.60
CA GLY A 71 -4.28 14.23 -5.38
C GLY A 71 -5.65 13.82 -5.92
N VAL A 72 -5.80 12.58 -6.38
CA VAL A 72 -7.09 12.01 -6.79
C VAL A 72 -8.06 11.92 -5.61
N GLY A 73 -7.58 11.49 -4.43
CA GLY A 73 -8.39 11.46 -3.22
C GLY A 73 -8.89 12.85 -2.80
N LEU A 74 -8.00 13.85 -2.79
CA LEU A 74 -8.38 15.24 -2.54
C LEU A 74 -9.37 15.77 -3.59
N ASN A 75 -9.23 15.37 -4.86
CA ASN A 75 -10.18 15.73 -5.91
C ASN A 75 -11.59 15.17 -5.64
N PHE A 76 -11.70 13.92 -5.21
CA PHE A 76 -12.97 13.31 -4.79
C PHE A 76 -13.58 14.06 -3.61
N LEU A 77 -12.81 14.33 -2.56
CA LEU A 77 -13.28 15.04 -1.37
C LEU A 77 -13.77 16.46 -1.72
N TRP A 78 -13.08 17.15 -2.61
CA TRP A 78 -13.50 18.48 -3.05
C TRP A 78 -14.80 18.45 -3.88
N ARG A 79 -15.04 17.37 -4.63
CA ARG A 79 -16.20 17.20 -5.52
C ARG A 79 -17.33 16.36 -4.92
N GLN A 80 -17.24 15.98 -3.65
CA GLN A 80 -18.14 15.00 -3.06
C GLN A 80 -19.61 15.45 -3.05
N GLY A 81 -19.87 16.75 -2.85
CA GLY A 81 -21.24 17.26 -2.69
C GLY A 81 -21.94 16.55 -1.53
N HIS A 82 -23.11 15.97 -1.81
CA HIS A 82 -23.87 15.16 -0.86
C HIS A 82 -23.68 13.64 -1.03
N GLU A 83 -22.78 13.22 -1.93
CA GLU A 83 -22.56 11.81 -2.26
C GLU A 83 -21.55 11.17 -1.29
N ALA A 84 -22.02 10.27 -0.43
CA ALA A 84 -21.17 9.57 0.53
C ALA A 84 -20.15 8.65 -0.16
N SER A 85 -20.51 8.05 -1.29
CA SER A 85 -19.63 7.25 -2.14
C SER A 85 -18.37 8.03 -2.55
N ARG A 86 -18.51 9.28 -2.98
CA ARG A 86 -17.38 10.14 -3.37
C ARG A 86 -16.49 10.49 -2.17
N MET A 87 -17.10 10.78 -1.02
CA MET A 87 -16.36 11.02 0.22
C MET A 87 -15.47 9.81 0.56
N TRP A 88 -16.04 8.61 0.55
CA TRP A 88 -15.31 7.38 0.90
C TRP A 88 -14.26 6.98 -0.16
N TRP A 89 -14.51 7.20 -1.44
CA TRP A 89 -13.47 7.11 -2.48
C TRP A 89 -12.32 8.07 -2.20
N GLY A 90 -12.63 9.31 -1.80
CA GLY A 90 -11.65 10.32 -1.44
C GLY A 90 -10.78 9.91 -0.24
N ILE A 91 -11.42 9.46 0.85
CA ILE A 91 -10.73 8.94 2.04
C ILE A 91 -9.83 7.76 1.68
N ALA A 92 -10.35 6.78 0.95
CA ALA A 92 -9.59 5.62 0.54
C ALA A 92 -8.33 6.00 -0.26
N MET A 93 -8.47 6.86 -1.27
CA MET A 93 -7.34 7.29 -2.09
C MET A 93 -6.30 8.09 -1.30
N VAL A 94 -6.71 8.94 -0.34
CA VAL A 94 -5.75 9.62 0.55
C VAL A 94 -4.98 8.60 1.40
N LEU A 95 -5.67 7.63 2.00
CA LEU A 95 -5.03 6.59 2.81
C LEU A 95 -4.07 5.73 1.98
N TRP A 96 -4.48 5.32 0.78
CA TRP A 96 -3.61 4.61 -0.17
C TRP A 96 -2.40 5.46 -0.52
N GLY A 97 -2.58 6.74 -0.87
CA GLY A 97 -1.50 7.65 -1.24
C GLY A 97 -0.46 7.78 -0.12
N ILE A 98 -0.90 7.93 1.12
CA ILE A 98 -0.02 7.91 2.31
C ILE A 98 0.69 6.56 2.41
N GLY A 99 -0.02 5.44 2.29
CA GLY A 99 0.55 4.09 2.29
C GLY A 99 1.65 3.91 1.24
N ALA A 100 1.42 4.40 0.02
CA ALA A 100 2.41 4.36 -1.06
C ALA A 100 3.65 5.20 -0.76
N LEU A 101 3.51 6.38 -0.15
CA LEU A 101 4.66 7.18 0.28
C LEU A 101 5.46 6.50 1.40
N LEU A 102 4.78 5.85 2.35
CA LEU A 102 5.41 5.07 3.42
C LEU A 102 6.18 3.88 2.84
N ALA A 103 5.56 3.09 1.97
CA ALA A 103 6.20 1.99 1.25
C ALA A 103 7.39 2.49 0.41
N GLY A 104 7.18 3.60 -0.30
CA GLY A 104 8.19 4.36 -1.03
C GLY A 104 9.44 4.64 -0.23
N THR A 105 9.23 5.11 0.99
CA THR A 105 10.27 5.49 1.94
C THR A 105 11.03 4.28 2.45
N SER A 106 10.34 3.19 2.81
CA SER A 106 10.94 2.04 3.49
C SER A 106 11.46 0.92 2.59
N TYR A 107 10.80 0.66 1.47
CA TYR A 107 11.20 -0.37 0.52
C TYR A 107 12.15 0.17 -0.54
N GLN A 108 11.88 1.36 -1.10
CA GLN A 108 12.69 1.94 -2.16
C GLN A 108 13.68 2.98 -1.66
N ALA A 109 13.28 4.17 -1.23
CA ALA A 109 14.18 5.32 -1.11
C ALA A 109 15.24 5.18 -0.01
N PHE A 110 14.83 4.85 1.22
CA PHE A 110 15.68 4.90 2.41
C PHE A 110 15.76 3.55 3.13
N GLY A 111 15.63 2.45 2.38
CA GLY A 111 15.66 1.10 2.93
C GLY A 111 16.95 0.81 3.69
N TYR A 112 18.10 1.31 3.19
CA TYR A 112 19.40 1.18 3.86
C TYR A 112 19.39 1.84 5.26
N GLN A 113 18.97 3.09 5.35
CA GLN A 113 18.98 3.87 6.58
C GLN A 113 18.01 3.29 7.61
N ILE A 114 16.87 2.81 7.14
CA ILE A 114 15.82 2.30 8.00
C ILE A 114 16.16 0.91 8.52
N LYS A 115 16.75 0.03 7.68
CA LYS A 115 16.89 -1.40 7.99
C LYS A 115 18.31 -1.87 8.24
N CYS A 116 19.34 -1.18 7.74
CA CYS A 116 20.72 -1.68 7.79
C CYS A 116 21.67 -0.77 8.57
N ALA A 117 21.52 0.55 8.47
CA ALA A 117 22.46 1.49 9.08
C ALA A 117 22.63 1.24 10.60
N GLY A 118 23.87 1.04 11.03
CA GLY A 118 24.22 0.76 12.43
C GLY A 118 23.92 -0.66 12.91
N GLN A 119 23.57 -1.60 12.02
CA GLN A 119 23.35 -3.01 12.35
C GLN A 119 24.43 -3.90 11.74
N LYS A 120 24.67 -5.09 12.33
CA LYS A 120 25.57 -6.10 11.74
C LYS A 120 24.94 -6.79 10.54
N THR A 121 23.63 -7.01 10.61
CA THR A 121 22.80 -7.65 9.61
C THR A 121 21.57 -6.78 9.38
N CYS A 122 21.06 -6.74 8.15
CA CYS A 122 19.88 -5.93 7.85
C CYS A 122 18.61 -6.53 8.44
N ALA A 123 17.76 -5.69 9.04
CA ALA A 123 16.41 -6.08 9.44
C ALA A 123 15.55 -6.38 8.21
N TRP A 124 14.61 -7.32 8.34
CA TRP A 124 13.67 -7.66 7.28
C TRP A 124 12.64 -6.55 7.04
N THR A 125 12.20 -5.89 8.11
CA THR A 125 11.11 -4.90 8.06
C THR A 125 11.31 -3.74 9.03
N SER A 126 10.38 -2.79 9.03
CA SER A 126 10.36 -1.62 9.90
C SER A 126 8.94 -1.13 10.19
N TRP A 127 8.80 -0.22 11.15
CA TRP A 127 7.48 0.37 11.45
C TRP A 127 6.89 1.16 10.29
N TRP A 128 7.71 1.69 9.39
CA TRP A 128 7.23 2.31 8.15
C TRP A 128 6.46 1.33 7.29
N GLU A 129 6.98 0.12 7.13
CA GLU A 129 6.35 -0.96 6.37
C GLU A 129 5.08 -1.47 7.07
N VAL A 130 5.13 -1.64 8.39
CA VAL A 130 3.97 -2.05 9.20
C VAL A 130 2.82 -1.05 9.10
N ILE A 131 3.10 0.25 9.23
CA ILE A 131 2.10 1.30 9.13
C ILE A 131 1.58 1.39 7.69
N TYR A 132 2.45 1.25 6.68
CA TYR A 132 2.03 1.12 5.29
C TYR A 132 0.96 0.04 5.10
N LEU A 133 1.19 -1.18 5.61
CA LEU A 133 0.24 -2.30 5.48
C LEU A 133 -1.12 -1.97 6.10
N MET A 134 -1.12 -1.31 7.27
CA MET A 134 -2.34 -0.86 7.93
C MET A 134 -3.10 0.16 7.08
N PHE A 135 -2.42 1.20 6.59
CA PHE A 135 -3.05 2.22 5.74
C PHE A 135 -3.61 1.63 4.46
N GLN A 136 -2.87 0.70 3.84
CA GLN A 136 -3.28 0.07 2.61
C GLN A 136 -4.53 -0.81 2.80
N GLN A 137 -4.61 -1.58 3.90
CA GLN A 137 -5.81 -2.36 4.19
C GLN A 137 -7.01 -1.46 4.53
N VAL A 138 -6.84 -0.47 5.41
CA VAL A 138 -7.94 0.46 5.76
C VAL A 138 -8.43 1.22 4.52
N SER A 139 -7.54 1.54 3.57
CA SER A 139 -7.93 2.07 2.27
C SER A 139 -8.83 1.11 1.48
N MET A 140 -8.50 -0.19 1.43
CA MET A 140 -9.33 -1.18 0.74
C MET A 140 -10.70 -1.36 1.39
N ASP A 141 -10.77 -1.32 2.72
CA ASP A 141 -12.03 -1.34 3.45
C ASP A 141 -12.85 -0.07 3.18
N ALA A 142 -12.21 1.10 3.13
CA ALA A 142 -12.87 2.36 2.75
C ALA A 142 -13.39 2.33 1.30
N LEU A 143 -12.69 1.67 0.37
CA LEU A 143 -13.19 1.44 -1.00
C LEU A 143 -14.43 0.56 -1.01
N LEU A 144 -14.49 -0.48 -0.18
CA LEU A 144 -15.68 -1.30 -0.05
C LEU A 144 -16.88 -0.47 0.44
N VAL A 145 -16.66 0.41 1.41
CA VAL A 145 -17.68 1.35 1.88
C VAL A 145 -18.15 2.26 0.73
N ALA A 146 -17.23 2.81 -0.05
CA ALA A 146 -17.55 3.67 -1.19
C ALA A 146 -18.42 2.96 -2.24
N VAL A 147 -18.09 1.71 -2.57
CA VAL A 147 -18.90 0.87 -3.48
C VAL A 147 -20.25 0.50 -2.86
N ALA A 148 -20.30 0.21 -1.56
CA ALA A 148 -21.55 -0.10 -0.88
C ALA A 148 -22.54 1.08 -0.97
N TYR A 149 -22.07 2.31 -0.81
CA TYR A 149 -22.91 3.50 -1.05
C TYR A 149 -23.33 3.64 -2.51
N SER A 150 -22.47 3.28 -3.48
CA SER A 150 -22.75 3.43 -4.91
C SER A 150 -23.70 2.36 -5.47
N CYS A 151 -23.78 1.18 -4.84
CA CYS A 151 -24.33 -0.01 -5.49
C CYS A 151 -25.27 -0.86 -4.64
N ALA A 152 -25.34 -0.68 -3.31
CA ALA A 152 -26.09 -1.57 -2.42
C ALA A 152 -27.34 -0.90 -1.82
N THR A 153 -28.40 -1.71 -1.67
CA THR A 153 -29.62 -1.30 -0.94
C THR A 153 -29.32 -1.13 0.56
N ALA A 154 -30.23 -0.49 1.31
CA ALA A 154 -30.00 -0.15 2.72
C ALA A 154 -29.49 -1.32 3.58
N VAL A 155 -30.10 -2.50 3.51
CA VAL A 155 -29.71 -3.68 4.31
C VAL A 155 -28.33 -4.19 3.91
N TRP A 156 -28.09 -4.39 2.60
CA TRP A 156 -26.80 -4.86 2.10
C TRP A 156 -25.69 -3.86 2.36
N ARG A 157 -25.98 -2.56 2.23
CA ARG A 157 -25.05 -1.49 2.55
C ARG A 157 -24.58 -1.59 4.00
N GLN A 158 -25.50 -1.71 4.96
CA GLN A 158 -25.13 -1.83 6.37
C GLN A 158 -24.27 -3.07 6.65
N ALA A 159 -24.58 -4.21 6.01
CA ALA A 159 -23.75 -5.41 6.12
C ALA A 159 -22.32 -5.20 5.58
N LEU A 160 -22.18 -4.57 4.42
CA LEU A 160 -20.87 -4.26 3.81
C LEU A 160 -20.07 -3.26 4.63
N LEU A 161 -20.73 -2.24 5.21
CA LEU A 161 -20.09 -1.29 6.13
C LEU A 161 -19.59 -1.98 7.40
N GLY A 162 -20.40 -2.87 7.99
CA GLY A 162 -20.01 -3.67 9.15
C GLY A 162 -18.83 -4.60 8.83
N TYR A 163 -18.85 -5.24 7.66
CA TYR A 163 -17.74 -6.08 7.18
C TYR A 163 -16.45 -5.27 7.01
N ALA A 164 -16.51 -4.11 6.36
CA ALA A 164 -15.35 -3.23 6.15
C ALA A 164 -14.76 -2.76 7.49
N LEU A 165 -15.61 -2.35 8.44
CA LEU A 165 -15.15 -1.93 9.77
C LEU A 165 -14.48 -3.09 10.52
N ALA A 166 -15.10 -4.28 10.53
CA ALA A 166 -14.53 -5.46 11.18
C ALA A 166 -13.21 -5.86 10.53
N GLY A 167 -13.14 -5.88 9.19
CA GLY A 167 -11.93 -6.17 8.42
C GLY A 167 -10.78 -5.24 8.77
N ALA A 168 -11.04 -3.92 8.77
CA ALA A 168 -10.07 -2.90 9.14
C ALA A 168 -9.55 -3.09 10.57
N VAL A 169 -10.45 -3.24 11.55
CA VAL A 169 -10.08 -3.39 12.97
C VAL A 169 -9.28 -4.68 13.20
N ILE A 170 -9.74 -5.81 12.65
CA ILE A 170 -9.08 -7.11 12.79
C ILE A 170 -7.69 -7.06 12.17
N TYR A 171 -7.57 -6.59 10.93
CA TYR A 171 -6.28 -6.55 10.24
C TYR A 171 -5.29 -5.62 10.93
N VAL A 172 -5.70 -4.38 11.24
CA VAL A 172 -4.82 -3.43 11.94
C VAL A 172 -4.34 -4.00 13.28
N SER A 173 -5.24 -4.64 14.03
CA SER A 173 -4.89 -5.29 15.31
C SER A 173 -3.89 -6.43 15.09
N MET A 174 -4.13 -7.31 14.11
CA MET A 174 -3.24 -8.41 13.78
C MET A 174 -1.85 -7.94 13.37
N THR A 175 -1.75 -6.97 12.46
CA THR A 175 -0.48 -6.42 11.98
C THR A 175 0.27 -5.68 13.11
N PHE A 176 -0.45 -4.96 13.97
CA PHE A 176 0.14 -4.28 15.12
C PHE A 176 0.70 -5.28 16.15
N ILE A 177 -0.07 -6.32 16.49
CA ILE A 177 0.37 -7.41 17.37
C ILE A 177 1.57 -8.13 16.74
N GLY A 178 1.51 -8.42 15.44
CA GLY A 178 2.60 -9.03 14.68
C GLY A 178 3.89 -8.24 14.77
N ALA A 179 3.81 -6.91 14.72
CA ALA A 179 4.97 -6.03 14.85
C ALA A 179 5.53 -5.98 16.28
N ILE A 180 4.67 -6.03 17.30
CA ILE A 180 5.08 -6.02 18.72
C ILE A 180 5.68 -7.37 19.16
N ILE A 181 5.17 -8.50 18.66
CA ILE A 181 5.59 -9.88 18.98
C ILE A 181 6.61 -10.43 17.94
N PRO A 182 7.24 -9.55 17.14
CA PRO A 182 7.86 -9.86 15.85
C PRO A 182 7.44 -11.16 15.10
N VAL A 183 6.13 -11.35 14.86
CA VAL A 183 5.62 -12.50 14.08
C VAL A 183 5.58 -12.15 12.61
N LYS A 184 6.61 -12.54 11.87
CA LYS A 184 6.79 -12.22 10.45
C LYS A 184 5.55 -12.46 9.58
N SER A 185 4.84 -13.58 9.76
CA SER A 185 3.67 -13.94 8.95
C SER A 185 2.47 -12.98 9.08
N LEU A 186 2.40 -12.18 10.15
CA LEU A 186 1.31 -11.22 10.39
C LEU A 186 1.55 -9.84 9.78
N ILE A 187 2.75 -9.60 9.26
CA ILE A 187 3.23 -8.31 8.78
C ILE A 187 3.78 -8.41 7.35
N THR A 188 3.22 -9.32 6.56
CA THR A 188 3.63 -9.51 5.15
C THR A 188 2.68 -8.83 4.18
N PHE A 189 3.22 -8.43 3.02
CA PHE A 189 2.44 -7.92 1.90
C PHE A 189 1.47 -8.99 1.38
N GLU A 190 1.88 -10.27 1.36
CA GLU A 190 1.06 -11.38 0.91
C GLU A 190 -0.19 -11.56 1.78
N LEU A 191 -0.09 -11.37 3.10
CA LEU A 191 -1.25 -11.42 3.99
C LEU A 191 -2.22 -10.27 3.66
N MET A 192 -1.71 -9.06 3.47
CA MET A 192 -2.52 -7.90 3.08
C MET A 192 -3.27 -8.15 1.77
N VAL A 193 -2.57 -8.65 0.75
CA VAL A 193 -3.16 -9.01 -0.54
C VAL A 193 -4.20 -10.10 -0.36
N GLY A 194 -3.93 -11.13 0.45
CA GLY A 194 -4.86 -12.20 0.75
C GLY A 194 -6.15 -11.72 1.40
N VAL A 195 -6.08 -10.74 2.31
CA VAL A 195 -7.24 -10.14 2.98
C VAL A 195 -8.01 -9.20 2.04
N SER A 196 -7.31 -8.43 1.20
CA SER A 196 -7.91 -7.48 0.27
C SER A 196 -8.52 -8.13 -0.99
N THR A 197 -8.01 -9.29 -1.43
CA THR A 197 -8.44 -9.93 -2.68
C THR A 197 -9.92 -10.32 -2.70
N PRO A 198 -10.49 -10.92 -1.63
CA PRO A 198 -11.93 -11.19 -1.56
C PRO A 198 -12.79 -9.95 -1.79
N ILE A 199 -12.38 -8.79 -1.25
CA ILE A 199 -13.06 -7.51 -1.46
C ILE A 199 -13.05 -7.17 -2.96
N CYS A 200 -11.86 -7.18 -3.60
CA CYS A 200 -11.71 -6.88 -5.02
C CYS A 200 -12.57 -7.78 -5.92
N LEU A 201 -12.58 -9.09 -5.65
CA LEU A 201 -13.37 -10.05 -6.43
C LEU A 201 -14.87 -9.85 -6.22
N PHE A 202 -15.28 -9.58 -4.98
CA PHE A 202 -16.68 -9.30 -4.66
C PHE A 202 -17.18 -8.04 -5.38
N VAL A 203 -16.47 -6.91 -5.27
CA VAL A 203 -16.90 -5.65 -5.90
C VAL A 203 -16.86 -5.74 -7.43
N LEU A 204 -15.87 -6.44 -8.01
CA LEU A 204 -15.84 -6.72 -9.44
C LEU A 204 -17.09 -7.51 -9.86
N GLY A 205 -17.42 -8.58 -9.14
CA GLY A 205 -18.60 -9.40 -9.42
C GLY A 205 -19.89 -8.60 -9.31
N LEU A 206 -20.04 -7.82 -8.23
CA LEU A 206 -21.19 -6.95 -7.99
C LEU A 206 -21.36 -5.92 -9.12
N ASN A 207 -20.32 -5.18 -9.46
CA ASN A 207 -20.39 -4.14 -10.48
C ASN A 207 -20.61 -4.73 -11.87
N SER A 208 -20.01 -5.88 -12.18
CA SER A 208 -20.19 -6.56 -13.48
C SER A 208 -21.61 -7.09 -13.64
N TRP A 209 -22.17 -7.71 -12.60
CA TRP A 209 -23.56 -8.18 -12.59
C TRP A 209 -24.55 -7.01 -12.72
N ARG A 210 -24.31 -5.91 -12.00
CA ARG A 210 -25.13 -4.70 -12.10
C ARG A 210 -25.03 -4.07 -13.48
N TYR A 211 -23.85 -3.99 -14.08
CA TYR A 211 -23.71 -3.49 -15.44
C TYR A 211 -24.48 -4.36 -16.43
N TYR A 212 -24.38 -5.69 -16.31
CA TYR A 212 -25.12 -6.62 -17.16
C TYR A 212 -26.65 -6.45 -17.03
N THR A 213 -27.14 -6.14 -15.82
CA THR A 213 -28.58 -6.05 -15.53
C THR A 213 -29.17 -4.67 -15.84
N TYR A 214 -28.45 -3.60 -15.48
CA TYR A 214 -28.95 -2.23 -15.53
C TYR A 214 -28.30 -1.36 -16.62
N ASN A 215 -27.21 -1.84 -17.23
CA ASN A 215 -26.49 -1.17 -18.31
C ASN A 215 -26.08 0.28 -17.99
N THR A 216 -25.70 0.56 -16.74
CA THR A 216 -25.32 1.92 -16.31
C THR A 216 -23.85 2.22 -16.59
N SER A 217 -23.56 3.46 -16.97
CA SER A 217 -22.19 3.91 -17.26
C SER A 217 -21.28 3.95 -16.01
N MET A 218 -21.87 4.05 -14.82
CA MET A 218 -21.16 3.99 -13.53
C MET A 218 -20.71 2.57 -13.23
N ASP A 219 -21.61 1.58 -13.34
CA ASP A 219 -21.30 0.18 -13.07
C ASP A 219 -20.21 -0.32 -14.05
N LEU A 220 -20.27 0.05 -15.34
CA LEU A 220 -19.20 -0.23 -16.30
C LEU A 220 -17.87 0.39 -15.87
N ALA A 221 -17.90 1.67 -15.46
CA ALA A 221 -16.69 2.38 -15.09
C ALA A 221 -16.00 1.72 -13.89
N LEU A 222 -16.79 1.30 -12.90
CA LEU A 222 -16.33 0.54 -11.74
C LEU A 222 -15.78 -0.83 -12.14
N THR A 223 -16.48 -1.60 -12.98
CA THR A 223 -15.97 -2.89 -13.49
C THR A 223 -14.60 -2.73 -14.15
N VAL A 224 -14.44 -1.75 -15.03
CA VAL A 224 -13.14 -1.47 -15.68
C VAL A 224 -12.09 -1.08 -14.65
N ALA A 225 -12.43 -0.28 -13.63
CA ALA A 225 -11.49 0.05 -12.56
C ALA A 225 -10.98 -1.21 -11.85
N TRP A 226 -11.87 -2.13 -11.48
CA TRP A 226 -11.49 -3.37 -10.79
C TRP A 226 -10.70 -4.32 -11.68
N VAL A 227 -11.06 -4.44 -12.96
CA VAL A 227 -10.30 -5.22 -13.94
C VAL A 227 -8.88 -4.67 -14.10
N LEU A 228 -8.73 -3.34 -14.22
CA LEU A 228 -7.41 -2.71 -14.33
C LEU A 228 -6.56 -2.93 -13.07
N LEU A 229 -7.16 -2.84 -11.87
CA LEU A 229 -6.46 -3.13 -10.62
C LEU A 229 -5.97 -4.58 -10.56
N LEU A 230 -6.86 -5.55 -10.85
CA LEU A 230 -6.49 -6.97 -10.87
C LEU A 230 -5.48 -7.30 -11.96
N ALA A 231 -5.55 -6.64 -13.12
CA ALA A 231 -4.56 -6.79 -14.19
C ALA A 231 -3.18 -6.28 -13.75
N ALA A 232 -3.10 -5.15 -13.04
CA ALA A 232 -1.85 -4.66 -12.47
C ALA A 232 -1.27 -5.64 -11.43
N MET A 233 -2.12 -6.20 -10.56
CA MET A 233 -1.71 -7.21 -9.58
C MET A 233 -1.25 -8.51 -10.25
N LEU A 234 -1.93 -8.96 -11.31
CA LEU A 234 -1.53 -10.14 -12.07
C LEU A 234 -0.20 -9.91 -12.80
N ALA A 235 -0.01 -8.75 -13.41
CA ALA A 235 1.24 -8.38 -14.07
C ALA A 235 2.41 -8.37 -13.08
N TYR A 236 2.22 -7.80 -11.89
CA TYR A 236 3.17 -7.87 -10.79
C TYR A 236 3.52 -9.32 -10.44
N TRP A 237 2.51 -10.17 -10.23
CA TRP A 237 2.72 -11.56 -9.83
C TRP A 237 3.44 -12.38 -10.91
N LEU A 238 3.05 -12.22 -12.17
CA LEU A 238 3.73 -12.88 -13.30
C LEU A 238 5.18 -12.42 -13.41
N TYR A 239 5.44 -11.12 -13.20
CA TYR A 239 6.79 -10.58 -13.24
C TYR A 239 7.64 -11.12 -12.09
N ASP A 240 7.11 -11.15 -10.86
CA ASP A 240 7.79 -11.71 -9.69
C ASP A 240 8.23 -13.18 -9.91
N LYS A 241 7.37 -14.00 -10.56
CA LYS A 241 7.69 -15.40 -10.89
C LYS A 241 8.69 -15.59 -12.02
N SER A 242 8.97 -14.56 -12.81
CA SER A 242 9.78 -14.67 -14.02
C SER A 242 11.29 -14.44 -13.81
N ASP A 243 11.69 -13.99 -12.62
CA ASP A 243 13.08 -13.61 -12.27
C ASP A 243 13.69 -12.57 -13.25
N LEU A 244 12.83 -11.77 -13.90
CA LEU A 244 13.26 -10.78 -14.90
C LEU A 244 14.13 -9.68 -14.30
N THR A 245 13.87 -9.26 -13.06
CA THR A 245 14.68 -8.23 -12.36
C THR A 245 16.16 -8.61 -12.34
N ALA A 246 16.47 -9.84 -11.91
CA ALA A 246 17.86 -10.31 -11.81
C ALA A 246 18.53 -10.39 -13.18
N ARG A 247 17.79 -10.84 -14.20
CA ARG A 247 18.26 -10.93 -15.60
C ARG A 247 18.54 -9.56 -16.20
N LEU A 248 17.64 -8.59 -16.01
CA LEU A 248 17.79 -7.22 -16.51
C LEU A 248 18.89 -6.46 -15.78
N TRP A 249 19.03 -6.66 -14.47
CA TRP A 249 20.08 -6.00 -13.69
C TRP A 249 21.48 -6.51 -14.02
N ALA A 250 21.60 -7.78 -14.42
CA ALA A 250 22.85 -8.39 -14.88
C ALA A 250 24.05 -8.12 -13.93
N LYS A 251 23.82 -8.29 -12.61
CA LYS A 251 24.81 -8.01 -11.56
C LYS A 251 25.35 -6.56 -11.57
N GLY A 252 24.49 -5.58 -11.84
CA GLY A 252 24.86 -4.15 -11.81
C GLY A 252 25.35 -3.58 -13.12
N LYS A 253 25.30 -4.34 -14.22
CA LYS A 253 25.68 -3.88 -15.56
C LYS A 253 24.49 -3.48 -16.43
N GLY A 254 23.26 -3.80 -16.02
CA GLY A 254 22.05 -3.57 -16.79
C GLY A 254 21.10 -2.56 -16.16
N VAL A 255 19.83 -2.64 -16.56
CA VAL A 255 18.78 -1.71 -16.10
C VAL A 255 18.05 -2.31 -14.92
N TRP A 256 17.87 -1.52 -13.86
CA TRP A 256 17.02 -1.92 -12.74
C TRP A 256 15.55 -1.67 -13.07
N PHE A 257 14.82 -2.76 -13.25
CA PHE A 257 13.36 -2.77 -13.39
C PHE A 257 12.80 -3.97 -12.63
N SER A 258 12.12 -3.68 -11.54
CA SER A 258 11.62 -4.64 -10.57
C SER A 258 10.14 -4.94 -10.74
N GLN A 259 9.67 -6.00 -10.10
CA GLN A 259 8.24 -6.30 -9.96
C GLN A 259 7.47 -5.10 -9.38
N ASN A 260 8.06 -4.39 -8.42
CA ASN A 260 7.45 -3.20 -7.84
C ASN A 260 7.24 -2.10 -8.88
N ASP A 261 8.14 -1.94 -9.85
CA ASP A 261 8.00 -0.94 -10.91
C ASP A 261 6.82 -1.26 -11.83
N VAL A 262 6.63 -2.55 -12.17
CA VAL A 262 5.45 -3.02 -12.92
C VAL A 262 4.17 -2.68 -12.17
N LEU A 263 4.13 -2.97 -10.86
CA LEU A 263 2.98 -2.66 -10.03
C LEU A 263 2.71 -1.15 -9.98
N HIS A 264 3.72 -0.33 -9.69
CA HIS A 264 3.53 1.11 -9.58
C HIS A 264 3.08 1.75 -10.89
N ILE A 265 3.68 1.36 -12.03
CA ILE A 265 3.26 1.86 -13.35
C ILE A 265 1.81 1.44 -13.62
N GLY A 266 1.45 0.18 -13.36
CA GLY A 266 0.06 -0.29 -13.51
C GLY A 266 -0.91 0.50 -12.62
N LEU A 267 -0.54 0.76 -11.36
CA LEU A 267 -1.34 1.55 -10.43
C LEU A 267 -1.42 3.03 -10.83
N ILE A 268 -0.39 3.62 -11.42
CA ILE A 268 -0.44 4.98 -11.97
C ILE A 268 -1.46 5.06 -13.11
N LEU A 269 -1.44 4.10 -14.04
CA LEU A 269 -2.43 4.03 -15.12
C LEU A 269 -3.85 3.86 -14.57
N TRP A 270 -4.01 3.02 -13.54
CA TRP A 270 -5.27 2.85 -12.82
C TRP A 270 -5.73 4.16 -12.14
N MET A 271 -4.82 4.89 -11.49
CA MET A 271 -5.13 6.20 -10.90
C MET A 271 -5.55 7.23 -11.92
N ILE A 272 -4.89 7.29 -13.08
CA ILE A 272 -5.27 8.19 -14.19
C ILE A 272 -6.70 7.86 -14.66
N TYR A 273 -7.02 6.57 -14.82
CA TYR A 273 -8.36 6.13 -15.18
C TYR A 273 -9.39 6.57 -14.13
N ILE A 274 -9.11 6.38 -12.84
CA ILE A 274 -9.99 6.83 -11.75
C ILE A 274 -10.20 8.34 -11.81
N ALA A 275 -9.11 9.11 -11.94
CA ALA A 275 -9.13 10.57 -11.94
C ALA A 275 -9.99 11.14 -13.07
N ILE A 276 -9.92 10.55 -14.27
CA ILE A 276 -10.60 11.06 -15.47
C ILE A 276 -12.03 10.51 -15.55
N VAL A 277 -12.25 9.24 -15.22
CA VAL A 277 -13.50 8.54 -15.50
C VAL A 277 -14.37 8.41 -14.26
N LEU A 278 -13.84 7.91 -13.14
CA LEU A 278 -14.68 7.60 -11.96
C LEU A 278 -15.12 8.87 -11.23
N THR A 279 -14.24 9.87 -11.10
CA THR A 279 -14.55 11.13 -10.38
C THR A 279 -15.81 11.84 -10.88
N THR A 280 -16.19 11.62 -12.14
CA THR A 280 -17.37 12.24 -12.78
C THR A 280 -18.59 11.34 -12.84
N ARG A 281 -18.45 10.04 -12.53
CA ARG A 281 -19.50 9.03 -12.70
C ARG A 281 -20.04 8.42 -11.42
N ILE A 282 -19.28 8.51 -10.32
CA ILE A 282 -19.69 7.95 -9.02
C ILE A 282 -20.79 8.81 -8.39
N ASN A 283 -21.89 8.17 -8.00
CA ASN A 283 -22.98 8.74 -7.22
C ASN A 283 -23.53 7.66 -6.28
N ASP A 284 -24.26 8.07 -5.25
CA ASP A 284 -24.92 7.17 -4.31
C ASP A 284 -26.07 6.42 -4.97
N TYR A 285 -26.26 5.17 -4.56
CA TYR A 285 -27.43 4.39 -4.92
C TYR A 285 -28.67 4.99 -4.23
N PRO A 286 -29.80 5.18 -4.94
CA PRO A 286 -31.02 5.65 -4.33
C PRO A 286 -31.40 4.80 -3.11
N ALA A 287 -31.69 5.46 -2.00
CA ALA A 287 -32.04 4.82 -0.73
C ALA A 287 -33.35 4.03 -0.85
#